data_AF-A0AAW5EVX7-F1
#
_entry.id   AF-A0AAW5EVX7-F1
#
_cell.length_a   1.000
_cell.length_b   1.000
_cell.length_c   1.000
_cell.angle_alpha   90.00
_cell.angle_beta   90.00
_cell.angle_gamma   90.00
#
_symmetry.space_group_name_H-M   'P 1'
#
loop_
_entity.id
_entity.type
_entity.pdbx_description
1 polymer ?
#
loop_
_entity_poly.entity_id
_entity_poly.type
_entity_poly.pdbx_seq_one_letter_code
_entity_poly.pdbx_strand_id
1 'polypeptide(L)'
;RQTGADVTLLDSGEHRPASWGNAGHIAAEYVTPFADARILPGVPRTLFPRGPIVLDWRHPVMLGTWFARYLYACRPSQFRAASVVLRDLMARALPEWQDLAAELGRPDLLDTTGTYKLWERPGPGMAACLRGDYGSVVTQA
;
A
#
# COMPACT_ATOMS: atom_id res chain seq x y z
N ARG A 1 6.61 25.23 -12.58
CA ARG A 1 6.85 24.28 -13.69
C ARG A 1 8.16 23.56 -13.40
N GLN A 2 8.14 22.30 -12.96
CA GLN A 2 9.37 21.57 -12.56
C GLN A 2 10.21 21.09 -13.77
N THR A 3 9.59 20.73 -14.89
CA THR A 3 10.29 20.18 -16.08
C THR A 3 10.13 21.03 -17.35
N GLY A 4 9.51 22.21 -17.26
CA GLY A 4 9.26 23.09 -18.40
C GLY A 4 8.23 22.58 -19.42
N ALA A 5 7.60 21.42 -19.17
CA ALA A 5 6.60 20.85 -20.06
C ALA A 5 5.32 21.71 -20.13
N ASP A 6 4.69 21.71 -21.30
CA ASP A 6 3.34 22.22 -21.47
C ASP A 6 2.34 21.15 -21.02
N VAL A 7 1.52 21.48 -20.03
CA VAL A 7 0.66 20.51 -19.33
C VAL A 7 -0.76 21.04 -19.29
N THR A 8 -1.71 20.24 -19.77
CA THR A 8 -3.15 20.48 -19.66
C THR A 8 -3.74 19.52 -18.63
N LEU A 9 -4.41 20.06 -17.60
CA LEU A 9 -5.16 19.28 -16.62
C LEU A 9 -6.63 19.19 -17.05
N LEU A 10 -7.17 17.97 -17.10
CA LEU A 10 -8.59 17.71 -17.39
C LEU A 10 -9.21 17.06 -16.17
N ASP A 11 -10.20 17.71 -15.55
CA ASP A 11 -11.01 17.20 -14.44
C ASP A 11 -12.45 17.64 -14.67
N SER A 12 -13.41 16.70 -14.58
CA SER A 12 -14.84 17.03 -14.74
C SER A 12 -15.42 17.73 -13.51
N GLY A 13 -14.83 17.52 -12.32
CA GLY A 13 -15.29 18.11 -11.06
C GLY A 13 -16.67 17.65 -10.57
N GLU A 14 -17.33 16.72 -11.26
CA GLU A 14 -18.71 16.31 -10.99
C GLU A 14 -18.85 15.43 -9.73
N HIS A 15 -17.77 14.79 -9.31
CA HIS A 15 -17.75 13.87 -8.18
C HIS A 15 -16.61 14.23 -7.22
N ARG A 16 -16.85 14.01 -5.92
CA ARG A 16 -15.78 14.15 -4.93
C ARG A 16 -14.71 13.09 -5.23
N PRO A 17 -13.45 13.49 -5.46
CA PRO A 17 -12.39 12.53 -5.76
C PRO A 17 -12.06 11.71 -4.52
N ALA A 18 -11.44 10.55 -4.72
CA ALA A 18 -10.89 9.74 -3.62
C ALA A 18 -9.96 10.56 -2.71
N SER A 19 -9.28 11.56 -3.28
CA SER A 19 -8.42 12.50 -2.56
C SER A 19 -9.16 13.40 -1.56
N TRP A 20 -10.48 13.62 -1.68
CA TRP A 20 -11.22 14.50 -0.76
C TRP A 20 -11.49 13.85 0.61
N GLY A 21 -11.66 12.51 0.65
CA GLY A 21 -12.05 11.77 1.85
C GLY A 21 -10.97 10.84 2.40
N ASN A 22 -9.71 11.07 2.05
CA ASN A 22 -8.60 10.23 2.50
C ASN A 22 -8.12 10.65 3.91
N ALA A 23 -7.41 9.77 4.61
CA ALA A 23 -6.95 10.00 5.99
C ALA A 23 -5.79 11.02 6.12
N GLY A 24 -5.22 11.50 5.01
CA GLY A 24 -4.02 12.33 4.99
C GLY A 24 -2.73 11.58 5.32
N HIS A 25 -2.79 10.24 5.44
CA HIS A 25 -1.64 9.42 5.82
C HIS A 25 -0.75 9.05 4.62
N ILE A 26 0.54 9.34 4.73
CA ILE A 26 1.55 8.89 3.78
C ILE A 26 2.05 7.52 4.23
N ALA A 27 1.56 6.47 3.58
CA ALA A 27 1.84 5.08 3.93
C ALA A 27 3.23 4.59 3.49
N ALA A 28 4.30 5.31 3.85
CA ALA A 28 5.68 4.96 3.52
C ALA A 28 6.17 3.68 4.23
N GLU A 29 5.44 3.23 5.26
CA GLU A 29 5.78 2.03 6.01
C GLU A 29 5.39 0.71 5.32
N TYR A 30 4.63 0.76 4.21
CA TYR A 30 4.08 -0.43 3.57
C TYR A 30 5.06 -1.09 2.59
N VAL A 31 6.02 -1.85 3.12
CA VAL A 31 7.08 -2.53 2.34
C VAL A 31 6.79 -4.02 2.07
N THR A 32 5.57 -4.47 2.41
CA THR A 32 5.14 -5.87 2.22
C THR A 32 4.48 -6.05 0.86
N PRO A 33 4.96 -6.97 0.00
CA PRO A 33 4.32 -7.28 -1.28
C PRO A 33 2.89 -7.78 -1.11
N PHE A 34 2.01 -7.41 -2.04
CA PHE A 34 0.64 -7.93 -2.11
C PHE A 34 0.57 -9.44 -2.40
N ALA A 35 1.59 -9.99 -3.07
CA ALA A 35 1.69 -11.42 -3.36
C ALA A 35 2.30 -12.15 -2.15
N ASP A 36 1.45 -12.66 -1.26
CA ASP A 36 1.87 -13.27 0.01
C ASP A 36 1.27 -14.66 0.18
N ALA A 37 2.12 -15.69 0.29
CA ALA A 37 1.67 -17.05 0.49
C ALA A 37 0.83 -17.23 1.77
N ARG A 38 0.99 -16.37 2.79
CA ARG A 38 0.28 -16.43 4.07
C ARG A 38 -1.22 -16.19 3.93
N ILE A 39 -1.66 -15.51 2.86
CA ILE A 39 -3.10 -15.24 2.66
C ILE A 39 -3.83 -16.42 2.00
N LEU A 40 -3.10 -17.29 1.28
CA LEU A 40 -3.68 -18.39 0.48
C LEU A 40 -4.60 -19.32 1.29
N PRO A 41 -4.29 -19.73 2.53
CA PRO A 41 -5.18 -20.57 3.34
C PRO A 41 -6.52 -19.89 3.68
N GLY A 42 -6.58 -18.55 3.67
CA GLY A 42 -7.79 -17.78 3.95
C GLY A 42 -8.69 -17.59 2.71
N VAL A 43 -8.12 -17.73 1.50
CA VAL A 43 -8.81 -17.46 0.23
C VAL A 43 -10.11 -18.26 0.05
N PRO A 44 -10.19 -19.58 0.36
CA PRO A 44 -11.43 -20.32 0.21
C PRO A 44 -12.59 -19.75 1.04
N ARG A 45 -12.29 -19.23 2.24
CA ARG A 45 -13.28 -18.60 3.13
C ARG A 45 -13.75 -17.24 2.62
N THR A 46 -12.90 -16.50 1.92
CA THR A 46 -13.22 -15.18 1.37
C THR A 46 -13.83 -15.24 -0.04
N LEU A 47 -13.89 -16.41 -0.65
CA LEU A 47 -14.57 -16.68 -1.92
C LEU A 47 -15.98 -17.24 -1.70
N PHE A 48 -16.13 -18.22 -0.79
CA PHE A 48 -17.38 -18.99 -0.65
C PHE A 48 -18.06 -18.77 0.70
N PRO A 49 -19.41 -18.73 0.77
CA PRO A 49 -20.37 -18.70 -0.35
C PRO A 49 -20.68 -17.27 -0.86
N ARG A 50 -20.35 -16.22 -0.08
CA ARG A 50 -20.48 -14.79 -0.42
C ARG A 50 -19.41 -13.98 0.30
N GLY A 51 -18.15 -14.35 0.10
CA GLY A 51 -17.05 -13.57 0.67
C GLY A 51 -16.76 -12.31 -0.17
N PRO A 52 -15.89 -11.42 0.31
CA PRO A 52 -15.62 -10.13 -0.31
C PRO A 52 -14.86 -10.21 -1.65
N ILE A 53 -14.33 -11.38 -2.02
CA ILE A 53 -13.64 -11.58 -3.29
C ILE A 53 -14.62 -12.17 -4.31
N VAL A 54 -14.83 -11.43 -5.40
CA VAL A 54 -15.66 -11.88 -6.53
C VAL A 54 -14.74 -12.27 -7.68
N LEU A 55 -14.89 -13.49 -8.18
CA LEU A 55 -14.18 -13.96 -9.37
C LEU A 55 -15.11 -13.87 -10.58
N ASP A 56 -14.63 -13.22 -11.65
CA ASP A 56 -15.33 -13.23 -12.92
C ASP A 56 -15.02 -14.52 -13.69
N TRP A 57 -15.94 -15.48 -13.56
CA TRP A 57 -15.84 -16.78 -14.22
C TRP A 57 -16.03 -16.72 -15.74
N ARG A 58 -16.36 -15.56 -16.32
CA ARG A 58 -16.48 -15.39 -17.78
C ARG A 58 -15.13 -15.46 -18.50
N HIS A 59 -14.02 -15.28 -17.79
CA HIS A 59 -12.67 -15.25 -18.36
C HIS A 59 -11.68 -16.21 -17.69
N PRO A 60 -11.94 -17.53 -17.71
CA PRO A 60 -11.19 -18.51 -16.91
C PRO A 60 -9.71 -18.65 -17.31
N VAL A 61 -9.37 -18.49 -18.59
CA VAL A 61 -7.98 -18.57 -19.06
C VAL A 61 -7.16 -17.39 -18.52
N MET A 62 -7.67 -16.17 -18.67
CA MET A 62 -7.03 -14.95 -18.15
C MET A 62 -6.86 -15.03 -16.63
N LEU A 63 -7.92 -15.46 -15.95
CA LEU A 63 -7.92 -15.64 -14.50
C LEU A 63 -6.88 -16.70 -14.07
N GLY A 64 -6.81 -17.83 -14.77
CA GLY A 64 -5.82 -18.88 -14.52
C GLY A 64 -4.38 -18.42 -14.73
N THR A 65 -4.10 -17.69 -15.81
CA THR A 65 -2.76 -17.12 -16.06
C THR A 65 -2.38 -16.11 -14.98
N TRP A 66 -3.32 -15.26 -14.55
CA TRP A 66 -3.09 -14.33 -13.46
C TRP A 66 -2.79 -15.06 -12.14
N PHE A 67 -3.57 -16.09 -11.81
CA PHE A 67 -3.34 -16.91 -10.61
C PHE A 67 -1.97 -17.60 -10.64
N ALA A 68 -1.58 -18.16 -11.77
CA ALA A 68 -0.26 -18.79 -11.91
C ALA A 68 0.87 -17.79 -11.64
N ARG A 69 0.75 -16.55 -12.17
CA ARG A 69 1.71 -15.47 -11.91
C ARG A 69 1.69 -15.01 -10.45
N TYR A 70 0.51 -14.91 -9.85
CA TYR A 70 0.35 -14.57 -8.43
C TYR A 70 1.04 -15.61 -7.53
N LEU A 71 0.78 -16.90 -7.76
CA LEU A 71 1.41 -18.00 -7.02
C LEU A 71 2.93 -18.03 -7.23
N TYR A 72 3.41 -17.75 -8.44
CA TYR A 72 4.84 -17.58 -8.69
C TYR A 72 5.43 -16.42 -7.88
N ALA A 73 4.74 -15.28 -7.83
CA ALA A 73 5.16 -14.11 -7.04
C ALA A 73 5.11 -14.36 -5.53
N CYS A 74 4.27 -15.29 -5.06
CA CYS A 74 4.23 -15.73 -3.65
C CYS A 74 5.45 -16.56 -3.21
N ARG A 75 6.31 -17.01 -4.14
CA ARG A 75 7.50 -17.79 -3.78
C ARG A 75 8.40 -16.98 -2.84
N PRO A 76 9.01 -17.59 -1.80
CA PRO A 76 9.81 -16.86 -0.82
C PRO A 76 10.94 -16.01 -1.42
N SER A 77 11.56 -16.46 -2.51
CA SER A 77 12.59 -15.69 -3.23
C SER A 77 12.02 -14.43 -3.87
N GLN A 78 10.86 -14.54 -4.55
CA GLN A 78 10.18 -13.43 -5.20
C GLN A 78 9.66 -12.43 -4.17
N PHE A 79 9.07 -12.93 -3.08
CA PHE A 79 8.61 -12.09 -1.97
C PHE A 79 9.75 -11.25 -1.40
N ARG A 80 10.90 -11.87 -1.04
CA ARG A 80 12.05 -11.15 -0.50
C ARG A 80 12.61 -10.12 -1.48
N ALA A 81 12.73 -10.47 -2.76
CA ALA A 81 13.21 -9.53 -3.79
C ALA A 81 12.26 -8.33 -3.93
N ALA A 82 10.94 -8.57 -3.99
CA ALA A 82 9.95 -7.51 -4.06
C ALA A 82 9.93 -6.63 -2.81
N SER A 83 10.09 -7.21 -1.62
CA SER A 83 10.18 -6.45 -0.36
C SER A 83 11.37 -5.48 -0.36
N VAL A 84 12.53 -5.91 -0.86
CA VAL A 84 13.72 -5.05 -0.98
C VAL A 84 13.44 -3.87 -1.90
N VAL A 85 12.89 -4.13 -3.08
CA VAL A 85 12.57 -3.08 -4.06
C VAL A 85 11.51 -2.11 -3.51
N LEU A 86 10.46 -2.62 -2.86
CA LEU A 86 9.42 -1.78 -2.26
C LEU A 86 9.97 -0.92 -1.13
N ARG A 87 10.83 -1.47 -0.26
CA ARG A 87 11.48 -0.70 0.80
C ARG A 87 12.33 0.43 0.22
N ASP A 88 13.15 0.15 -0.79
CA ASP A 88 14.02 1.16 -1.38
C ASP A 88 13.21 2.24 -2.11
N LEU A 89 12.06 1.87 -2.70
CA LEU A 89 11.10 2.83 -3.28
C LEU A 89 10.46 3.71 -2.21
N MET A 90 9.96 3.10 -1.13
CA MET A 90 9.27 3.80 -0.04
C MET A 90 10.20 4.68 0.80
N ALA A 91 11.49 4.33 0.92
CA ALA A 91 12.48 5.14 1.62
C ALA A 91 12.62 6.57 1.05
N ARG A 92 12.25 6.78 -0.22
CA ARG A 92 12.27 8.09 -0.87
C ARG A 92 11.00 8.91 -0.66
N ALA A 93 9.90 8.27 -0.25
CA ALA A 93 8.60 8.94 -0.19
C ALA A 93 8.59 10.13 0.78
N LEU A 94 9.05 9.94 2.02
CA LEU A 94 9.00 11.01 3.02
C LEU A 94 9.89 12.22 2.66
N PRO A 95 11.17 12.04 2.25
CA PRO A 95 11.98 13.16 1.75
C PRO A 95 11.32 13.90 0.58
N GLU A 96 10.78 13.18 -0.40
CA GLU A 96 10.13 13.81 -1.56
C GLU A 96 8.87 14.60 -1.16
N TRP A 97 8.10 14.14 -0.17
CA TRP A 97 6.98 14.90 0.39
C TRP A 97 7.42 16.14 1.17
N GLN A 98 8.54 16.06 1.90
CA GLN A 98 9.13 17.21 2.60
C GLN A 98 9.58 18.29 1.61
N ASP A 99 10.29 17.88 0.55
CA ASP A 99 10.75 18.77 -0.51
C ASP A 99 9.55 19.45 -1.20
N LEU A 100 8.51 18.68 -1.53
CA LEU A 100 7.28 19.22 -2.13
C LEU A 100 6.59 20.24 -1.21
N ALA A 101 6.46 19.95 0.09
CA ALA A 101 5.84 20.86 1.04
C ALA A 101 6.65 22.17 1.18
N ALA A 102 7.99 22.08 1.14
CA ALA A 102 8.87 23.23 1.15
C ALA A 102 8.78 24.06 -0.15
N GLU A 103 8.73 23.42 -1.31
CA GLU A 103 8.52 24.08 -2.61
C GLU A 103 7.19 24.85 -2.65
N LEU A 104 6.15 24.32 -2.00
CA LEU A 104 4.86 24.98 -1.86
C LEU A 104 4.85 26.12 -0.83
N GLY A 105 5.95 26.35 -0.12
CA GLY A 105 6.04 27.31 0.98
C GLY A 105 5.14 26.94 2.16
N ARG A 106 4.78 25.65 2.28
CA ARG A 106 3.81 25.12 3.24
C ARG A 106 4.34 23.86 3.95
N PRO A 107 5.49 23.95 4.64
CA PRO A 107 6.05 22.82 5.40
C PRO A 107 5.11 22.35 6.52
N ASP A 108 4.19 23.21 6.97
CA ASP A 108 3.18 22.92 7.99
C ASP A 108 2.11 21.90 7.55
N LEU A 109 2.01 21.60 6.24
CA LEU A 109 1.09 20.58 5.73
C LEU A 109 1.54 19.14 6.03
N LEU A 110 2.81 18.94 6.40
CA LEU A 110 3.38 17.63 6.64
C LEU A 110 3.72 17.46 8.13
N ASP A 111 3.01 16.53 8.78
CA ASP A 111 3.34 16.07 10.12
C ASP A 111 4.20 14.80 10.03
N THR A 112 5.40 14.85 10.59
CA THR A 112 6.35 13.72 10.60
C THR A 112 6.44 13.02 11.94
N THR A 113 5.52 13.32 12.87
CA THR A 113 5.46 12.69 14.20
C THR A 113 5.14 11.19 14.11
N GLY A 114 4.54 10.77 12.99
CA GLY A 114 4.20 9.37 12.70
C GLY A 114 2.76 9.04 13.02
N THR A 115 2.45 7.75 13.21
CA THR A 115 1.09 7.29 13.50
C THR A 115 1.08 6.30 14.66
N TYR A 116 -0.04 6.28 15.37
CA TYR A 116 -0.33 5.29 16.39
C TYR A 116 -1.26 4.23 15.82
N LYS A 117 -0.93 2.97 16.08
CA LYS A 117 -1.85 1.85 15.86
C LYS A 117 -2.28 1.34 17.23
N LEU A 118 -3.57 1.46 17.52
CA LEU A 118 -4.14 1.07 18.82
C LEU A 118 -4.93 -0.23 18.68
N TRP A 119 -4.77 -1.13 19.65
CA TRP A 119 -5.55 -2.36 19.77
C TRP A 119 -6.25 -2.41 21.12
N GLU A 120 -7.54 -2.73 21.10
CA GLU A 120 -8.30 -2.98 22.33
C GLU A 120 -7.82 -4.25 23.05
N ARG A 121 -7.32 -5.24 22.29
CA ARG A 121 -6.82 -6.52 22.82
C ARG A 121 -5.60 -7.00 22.05
N PRO A 122 -4.65 -7.68 22.70
CA PRO A 122 -3.56 -8.36 22.02
C PRO A 122 -4.08 -9.37 21.00
N GLY A 123 -3.43 -9.47 19.84
CA GLY A 123 -3.83 -10.39 18.79
C GLY A 123 -2.84 -10.48 17.63
N PRO A 124 -3.14 -11.30 16.61
CA PRO A 124 -2.25 -11.53 15.47
C PRO A 124 -1.86 -10.25 14.73
N GLY A 125 -2.78 -9.27 14.63
CA GLY A 125 -2.52 -7.97 14.00
C GLY A 125 -1.50 -7.12 14.77
N MET A 126 -1.65 -7.00 16.09
CA MET A 126 -0.66 -6.33 16.96
C MET A 126 0.69 -7.04 16.88
N ALA A 127 0.69 -8.37 16.96
CA ALA A 127 1.91 -9.16 16.91
C ALA A 127 2.64 -9.03 15.55
N ALA A 128 1.89 -8.95 14.44
CA ALA A 128 2.43 -8.69 13.12
C ALA A 128 2.99 -7.25 13.03
N CYS A 129 2.32 -6.28 13.67
CA CYS A 129 2.81 -4.91 13.74
C CYS A 129 4.14 -4.82 14.48
N LEU A 130 4.24 -5.38 15.67
CA LEU A 130 5.47 -5.34 16.47
C LEU A 130 6.67 -6.02 15.80
N ARG A 131 6.43 -6.97 14.89
CA ARG A 131 7.47 -7.66 14.10
C ARG A 131 7.70 -7.06 12.72
N GLY A 132 6.87 -6.12 12.31
CA GLY A 132 6.92 -5.52 10.98
C GLY A 132 8.16 -4.66 10.86
N ASP A 133 8.89 -4.83 9.76
CA ASP A 133 9.86 -3.83 9.31
C ASP A 133 9.08 -2.70 8.65
N TYR A 134 8.97 -1.57 9.34
CA TYR A 134 8.28 -0.35 8.88
C TYR A 134 9.27 0.70 8.34
N GLY A 135 10.54 0.33 8.15
CA GLY A 135 11.59 1.27 7.74
C GLY A 135 11.87 2.33 8.81
N SER A 136 12.05 3.58 8.38
CA SER A 136 12.32 4.75 9.26
C SER A 136 11.06 5.30 9.96
N VAL A 137 9.88 4.75 9.69
CA VAL A 137 8.62 5.19 10.28
C VAL A 137 8.47 4.55 11.66
N VAL A 138 8.64 5.37 12.71
CA VAL A 138 8.46 4.93 14.09
C VAL A 138 6.98 4.63 14.31
N THR A 139 6.64 3.35 14.40
CA THR A 139 5.35 2.93 14.97
C THR A 139 5.58 2.76 16.47
N GLN A 140 5.09 3.69 17.29
CA GLN A 140 4.99 3.47 18.73
C GLN A 140 3.75 2.62 19.00
N ALA A 141 3.93 1.53 19.74
CA ALA A 141 2.88 0.58 20.13
C ALA A 141 2.36 0.87 21.54
#